data_AF-A0A7X3Y2L3-F1
#
_entry.id   AF-A0A7X3Y2L3-F1
#
_cell.length_a   1.000
_cell.length_b   1.000
_cell.length_c   1.000
_cell.angle_alpha   90.00
_cell.angle_beta   90.00
_cell.angle_gamma   90.00
#
_symmetry.space_group_name_H-M   'P 1'
#
loop_
_entity.id
_entity.type
_entity.pdbx_description
1 polymer ?
#
loop_
_entity_poly.entity_id
_entity_poly.type
_entity_poly.pdbx_seq_one_letter_code
_entity_poly.pdbx_strand_id
1 'polypeptide(L)'
;MPTARGPMEVNIEAEPPYLQQHGLTVNRNTVSKTFSGDMVGASEAQMITAFTETPGSAGYVAIEHFIGSVDGKSGAFALQHNGVMNKGDA
;
A
#
# COMPACT_ATOMS: atom_id res chain seq x y z
N MET A 1 10.09 20.28 8.15
CA MET A 1 8.82 20.07 7.43
C MET A 1 7.78 19.61 8.43
N PRO A 2 6.51 20.04 8.34
CA PRO A 2 5.45 19.51 9.20
C PRO A 2 5.29 17.99 8.99
N THR A 3 4.89 17.28 10.04
CA THR A 3 4.66 15.83 10.02
C THR A 3 3.25 15.57 10.50
N ALA A 4 2.50 14.76 9.76
CA ALA A 4 1.20 14.26 10.19
C ALA A 4 1.37 12.84 10.77
N ARG A 5 0.71 12.55 11.88
CA ARG A 5 0.70 11.24 12.52
C ARG A 5 -0.73 10.83 12.86
N GLY A 6 -0.99 9.54 12.74
CA GLY A 6 -2.29 8.98 13.03
C GLY A 6 -2.36 7.51 12.68
N PRO A 7 -3.28 6.76 13.29
CA PRO A 7 -3.52 5.39 12.90
C PRO A 7 -4.19 5.34 11.52
N MET A 8 -3.98 4.21 10.85
CA MET A 8 -4.73 3.83 9.65
C MET A 8 -5.25 2.41 9.79
N GLU A 9 -6.49 2.21 9.37
CA GLU A 9 -7.04 0.88 9.13
C GLU A 9 -6.77 0.49 7.69
N VAL A 10 -6.41 -0.78 7.45
CA VAL A 10 -6.02 -1.28 6.13
C VAL A 10 -6.80 -2.55 5.82
N ASN A 11 -7.46 -2.57 4.67
CA ASN A 11 -8.07 -3.76 4.08
C ASN A 11 -7.36 -4.09 2.76
N ILE A 12 -7.11 -5.38 2.52
CA ILE A 12 -6.42 -5.85 1.31
C ILE A 12 -7.29 -6.93 0.65
N GLU A 13 -7.72 -6.65 -0.58
CA GLU A 13 -8.43 -7.58 -1.43
C GLU A 13 -7.47 -8.09 -2.49
N ALA A 14 -6.99 -9.32 -2.29
CA ALA A 14 -6.04 -9.96 -3.19
C ALA A 14 -6.76 -10.62 -4.36
N GLU A 15 -6.30 -10.35 -5.58
CA GLU A 15 -6.69 -11.13 -6.75
C GLU A 15 -5.85 -12.41 -6.84
N PRO A 16 -6.35 -13.44 -7.55
CA PRO A 16 -5.54 -14.59 -7.90
C PRO A 16 -4.22 -14.17 -8.57
N PRO A 17 -3.10 -14.86 -8.30
CA PRO A 17 -1.85 -14.58 -9.00
C PRO A 17 -2.04 -14.71 -10.51
N TYR A 18 -1.59 -13.71 -11.26
CA TYR A 18 -1.61 -13.76 -12.72
C TYR A 18 -0.26 -14.24 -13.30
N LEU A 19 0.78 -14.35 -12.48
CA LEU A 19 2.05 -15.01 -12.82
C LEU A 19 2.54 -15.86 -11.65
N GLN A 20 2.86 -17.12 -11.93
CA GLN A 20 3.50 -18.03 -10.97
C GLN A 20 4.47 -18.95 -11.71
N GLN A 21 5.75 -18.57 -11.77
CA GLN A 21 6.78 -19.27 -12.53
C GLN A 21 8.15 -19.09 -11.87
N HIS A 22 9.01 -20.12 -11.91
CA HIS A 22 10.41 -20.05 -11.46
C HIS A 22 10.59 -19.43 -10.05
N GLY A 23 9.70 -19.77 -9.12
CA GLY A 23 9.78 -19.26 -7.76
C GLY A 23 9.36 -17.81 -7.55
N LEU A 24 8.71 -17.22 -8.56
CA LEU A 24 8.13 -15.89 -8.50
C LEU A 24 6.61 -16.01 -8.57
N THR A 25 5.92 -15.40 -7.61
CA THR A 25 4.47 -15.23 -7.63
C THR A 25 4.15 -13.74 -7.69
N VAL A 26 3.38 -13.33 -8.70
CA VAL A 26 2.95 -11.93 -8.86
C VAL A 26 1.43 -11.86 -8.83
N ASN A 27 0.90 -10.97 -7.99
CA ASN A 27 -0.53 -10.70 -7.90
C ASN A 27 -0.82 -9.20 -7.85
N ARG A 28 -2.07 -8.85 -8.19
CA ARG A 28 -2.63 -7.52 -7.96
C ARG A 28 -3.49 -7.55 -6.70
N ASN A 29 -3.51 -6.45 -5.98
CA ASN A 29 -4.30 -6.26 -4.78
C ASN A 29 -4.96 -4.89 -4.84
N THR A 30 -6.24 -4.80 -4.47
CA THR A 30 -6.89 -3.53 -4.12
C THR A 30 -6.69 -3.32 -2.62
N VAL A 31 -6.13 -2.18 -2.24
CA VAL A 31 -5.88 -1.83 -0.84
C VAL A 31 -6.71 -0.61 -0.47
N SER A 32 -7.63 -0.76 0.47
CA SER A 32 -8.45 0.34 0.96
C SER A 32 -7.97 0.75 2.35
N LYS A 33 -7.89 2.06 2.61
CA LYS A 33 -7.45 2.57 3.91
C LYS A 33 -8.38 3.63 4.44
N THR A 34 -8.52 3.66 5.76
CA THR A 34 -9.19 4.74 6.49
C THR A 34 -8.19 5.37 7.45
N PHE A 35 -8.03 6.69 7.36
CA PHE A 35 -7.08 7.46 8.16
C PHE A 35 -7.82 8.28 9.23
N SER A 36 -7.22 8.38 10.41
CA SER A 36 -7.66 9.28 11.47
C SER A 36 -6.47 9.94 12.18
N GLY A 37 -6.71 11.03 12.92
CA GLY A 37 -5.65 11.86 13.52
C GLY A 37 -5.35 13.09 12.66
N ASP A 38 -4.06 13.38 12.43
CA ASP A 38 -3.65 14.57 11.66
C ASP A 38 -4.04 14.50 10.17
N MET A 39 -4.30 13.27 9.68
CA MET A 39 -4.89 12.99 8.37
C MET A 39 -6.21 12.25 8.60
N VAL A 40 -7.32 12.77 8.06
CA VAL A 40 -8.64 12.15 8.18
C VAL A 40 -9.21 11.95 6.78
N GLY A 41 -9.58 10.73 6.42
CA GLY A 41 -10.10 10.43 5.10
C GLY A 41 -9.99 8.96 4.74
N ALA A 42 -10.17 8.67 3.46
CA ALA A 42 -10.05 7.32 2.93
C ALA A 42 -9.19 7.32 1.67
N SER A 43 -8.63 6.15 1.36
CA SER A 43 -7.93 5.93 0.10
C SER A 43 -8.20 4.55 -0.47
N GLU A 44 -7.95 4.44 -1.77
CA GLU A 44 -7.86 3.18 -2.48
C GLU A 44 -6.55 3.15 -3.26
N ALA A 45 -5.84 2.03 -3.21
CA ALA A 45 -4.62 1.79 -3.94
C ALA A 45 -4.72 0.54 -4.80
N GLN A 46 -4.14 0.63 -5.99
CA GLN A 46 -3.87 -0.53 -6.85
C GLN A 46 -2.42 -0.95 -6.65
N MET A 47 -2.22 -2.13 -6.07
CA MET A 47 -0.91 -2.64 -5.66
C MET A 47 -0.55 -3.88 -6.48
N ILE A 48 0.68 -3.94 -6.99
CA ILE A 48 1.27 -5.13 -7.58
C ILE A 48 2.37 -5.62 -6.66
N THR A 49 2.30 -6.88 -6.27
CA THR A 49 3.26 -7.51 -5.36
C THR A 49 3.94 -8.68 -6.05
N ALA A 50 5.25 -8.76 -5.89
CA ALA A 50 6.09 -9.86 -6.33
C ALA A 50 6.66 -10.58 -5.11
N PHE A 51 6.24 -11.82 -4.89
CA PHE A 51 6.77 -12.69 -3.85
C PHE A 51 7.83 -13.62 -4.44
N THR A 52 8.93 -13.78 -3.71
CA THR A 52 9.99 -14.74 -4.07
C THR A 52 9.87 -16.01 -3.23
N GLU A 53 10.54 -17.07 -3.65
CA GLU A 53 10.70 -18.31 -2.85
C GLU A 53 11.42 -18.11 -1.52
N THR A 54 12.22 -17.05 -1.38
CA THR A 54 12.91 -16.77 -0.12
C THR A 54 11.92 -16.17 0.87
N PRO A 55 11.64 -16.84 2.01
CA PRO A 55 10.69 -16.32 2.99
C PRO A 55 11.03 -14.89 3.42
N GLY A 56 10.00 -14.04 3.52
CA GLY A 56 10.16 -12.64 3.87
C GLY A 56 10.80 -11.76 2.78
N SER A 57 11.08 -12.28 1.58
CA SER A 57 11.62 -11.49 0.47
C SER A 57 10.55 -11.27 -0.61
N ALA A 58 10.22 -10.01 -0.83
CA ALA A 58 9.19 -9.58 -1.77
C ALA A 58 9.39 -8.12 -2.16
N GLY A 59 8.73 -7.68 -3.22
CA GLY A 59 8.67 -6.27 -3.61
C GLY A 59 7.25 -5.88 -3.97
N TYR A 60 6.89 -4.61 -3.77
CA TYR A 60 5.62 -4.09 -4.25
C TYR A 60 5.73 -2.66 -4.74
N VAL A 61 4.82 -2.33 -5.66
CA VAL A 61 4.54 -0.96 -6.10
C VAL A 61 3.05 -0.71 -6.01
N ALA A 62 2.66 0.53 -5.70
CA ALA A 62 1.26 0.91 -5.72
C ALA A 62 1.08 2.39 -6.07
N ILE A 63 -0.04 2.71 -6.69
CA ILE A 63 -0.56 4.08 -6.76
C ILE A 63 -1.84 4.12 -5.94
N GLU A 64 -1.91 5.08 -5.03
CA GLU A 64 -2.99 5.26 -4.08
C GLU A 64 -3.62 6.64 -4.27
N HIS A 65 -4.95 6.70 -4.31
CA HIS A 65 -5.70 7.95 -4.36
C HIS A 65 -6.35 8.20 -2.99
N PHE A 66 -5.89 9.25 -2.31
CA PHE A 66 -6.44 9.69 -1.03
C PHE A 66 -7.42 10.83 -1.22
N ILE A 67 -8.52 10.80 -0.48
CA ILE A 67 -9.51 11.88 -0.38
C ILE A 67 -9.79 12.13 1.10
N GLY A 68 -9.59 13.37 1.55
CA GLY A 68 -9.78 13.70 2.97
C GLY A 68 -9.25 15.07 3.33
N SER A 69 -8.79 15.22 4.57
CA SER A 69 -8.23 16.43 5.13
C SER A 69 -6.91 16.14 5.83
N VAL A 70 -5.94 17.03 5.63
CA VAL A 70 -4.64 16.99 6.32
C VAL A 70 -4.45 18.35 6.98
N ASP A 71 -4.24 18.38 8.29
CA ASP A 71 -4.08 19.63 9.05
C ASP A 71 -5.25 20.62 8.78
N GLY A 72 -6.48 20.09 8.74
CA GLY A 72 -7.71 20.85 8.48
C GLY A 72 -7.93 21.26 7.02
N LYS A 73 -7.01 20.95 6.08
CA LYS A 73 -7.13 21.29 4.66
C LYS A 73 -7.70 20.11 3.87
N SER A 74 -8.93 20.26 3.40
CA SER A 74 -9.60 19.25 2.58
C SER A 74 -9.09 19.24 1.15
N GLY A 75 -8.95 18.05 0.57
CA GLY A 75 -8.54 17.84 -0.81
C GLY A 75 -8.34 16.37 -1.14
N ALA A 76 -7.67 16.14 -2.27
CA ALA A 76 -7.30 14.82 -2.75
C ALA A 76 -5.90 14.86 -3.37
N PHE A 77 -5.17 13.76 -3.28
CA PHE A 77 -3.86 13.61 -3.89
C PHE A 77 -3.52 12.14 -4.13
N ALA A 78 -2.50 11.90 -4.95
CA ALA A 78 -1.96 10.57 -5.19
C ALA A 78 -0.71 10.32 -4.33
N LEU A 79 -0.55 9.09 -3.85
CA LEU A 79 0.66 8.57 -3.23
C LEU A 79 1.25 7.48 -4.13
N GLN A 80 2.58 7.47 -4.29
CA GLN A 80 3.30 6.41 -4.99
C GLN A 80 4.09 5.61 -3.96
N HIS A 81 3.90 4.30 -3.97
CA HIS A 81 4.56 3.38 -3.07
C HIS A 81 5.60 2.57 -3.82
N ASN A 82 6.74 2.37 -3.17
CA ASN A 82 7.75 1.40 -3.54
C ASN A 82 8.25 0.77 -2.24
N GLY A 83 8.00 -0.52 -2.07
CA GLY A 83 8.46 -1.26 -0.91
C GLY A 83 9.26 -2.48 -1.31
N VAL A 84 10.36 -2.70 -0.60
CA VAL A 84 11.22 -3.87 -0.75
C VAL A 84 11.30 -4.55 0.61
N MET A 85 11.00 -5.83 0.64
CA MET A 85 11.19 -6.71 1.78
C MET A 85 12.39 -7.59 1.49
N ASN A 86 13.37 -7.57 2.41
CA ASN A 86 14.57 -8.38 2.32
C ASN A 86 14.60 -9.33 3.52
N LYS A 87 14.20 -10.59 3.32
CA LYS A 87 14.21 -11.63 4.36
C LYS A 87 13.47 -11.25 5.65
N GLY A 88 12.44 -10.43 5.55
CA GLY A 88 11.64 -9.95 6.68
C GLY A 88 12.23 -8.76 7.43
N ASP A 89 13.35 -8.19 6.98
CA ASP A 89 13.82 -6.89 7.47
C ASP A 89 12.85 -5.80 7.02
N ALA A 90 12.36 -5.02 8.00
CA ALA A 90 11.50 -3.86 7.82
C ALA A 90 12.33 -2.56 7.84
#